data_AF-A0A379S524-F1
#
_entry.id   AF-A0A379S524-F1
#
_cell.length_a   1.000
_cell.length_b   1.000
_cell.length_c   1.000
_cell.angle_alpha   90.00
_cell.angle_beta   90.00
_cell.angle_gamma   90.00
#
_symmetry.space_group_name_H-M   'P 1'
#
loop_
_entity.id
_entity.type
_entity.pdbx_description
1 polymer ?
#
loop_
_entity_poly.entity_id
_entity_poly.type
_entity_poly.pdbx_seq_one_letter_code
_entity_poly.pdbx_strand_id
1 'polypeptide(L)'
;MQCALYDAGRCRSCQWITQSVNEQLSAKTADLHRLLAGLPVEQWRTPIGGPEQHFRNKAKMVVSGSVEKPLFGMLHRGRYAGRSLRLPVVSRLFCPRIQRAKTFYCPCRTHAL
;
A
#
# COMPACT_ATOMS: atom_id res chain seq x y z
N MET A 1 -5.54 4.35 11.21
CA MET A 1 -6.01 4.15 9.81
C MET A 1 -6.99 2.96 9.68
N GLN A 2 -8.06 3.05 8.87
CA GLN A 2 -8.96 1.92 8.53
C GLN A 2 -8.73 1.43 7.09
N CYS A 3 -8.60 0.11 6.87
CA CYS A 3 -8.40 -0.46 5.53
C CYS A 3 -9.13 -1.80 5.37
N ALA A 4 -10.22 -1.78 4.59
CA ALA A 4 -11.06 -2.96 4.36
C ALA A 4 -10.31 -4.20 3.82
N LEU A 5 -9.21 -4.03 3.06
CA LEU A 5 -8.41 -5.17 2.57
C LEU A 5 -7.56 -5.81 3.67
N TYR A 6 -7.08 -5.01 4.63
CA TYR A 6 -6.38 -5.51 5.81
C TYR A 6 -7.37 -6.19 6.76
N ASP A 7 -8.52 -5.56 7.00
CA ASP A 7 -9.56 -6.08 7.90
C ASP A 7 -10.10 -7.42 7.38
N ALA A 8 -10.28 -7.55 6.07
CA ALA A 8 -10.68 -8.81 5.42
C ALA A 8 -9.55 -9.86 5.31
N GLY A 9 -8.34 -9.59 5.80
CA GLY A 9 -7.19 -10.51 5.73
C GLY A 9 -6.66 -10.77 4.31
N ARG A 10 -7.07 -9.97 3.34
CA ARG A 10 -6.70 -10.13 1.92
C ARG A 10 -5.40 -9.42 1.55
N CYS A 11 -4.93 -8.50 2.39
CA CYS A 11 -3.69 -7.76 2.21
C CYS A 11 -2.94 -7.65 3.55
N ARG A 12 -1.63 -7.88 3.52
CA ARG A 12 -0.73 -7.70 4.66
C ARG A 12 0.47 -6.79 4.36
N SER A 13 0.39 -5.99 3.30
CA SER A 13 1.46 -5.07 2.92
C SER A 13 1.69 -3.94 3.93
N CYS A 14 0.68 -3.62 4.76
CA CYS A 14 0.81 -2.64 5.85
C CYS A 14 0.88 -3.39 7.18
N GLN A 15 2.10 -3.75 7.61
CA GLN A 15 2.31 -4.62 8.78
C GLN A 15 1.79 -4.00 10.09
N TRP A 16 1.97 -2.69 10.27
CA TRP A 16 1.70 -2.00 11.54
C TRP A 16 0.46 -1.09 11.50
N ILE A 17 -0.47 -1.34 10.58
CA ILE A 17 -1.66 -0.49 10.38
C ILE A 17 -2.54 -0.35 11.64
N THR A 18 -2.46 -1.30 12.57
CA THR A 18 -3.20 -1.31 13.84
C THR A 18 -2.52 -0.49 14.95
N GLN A 19 -1.26 -0.06 14.75
CA GLN A 19 -0.51 0.75 15.70
C GLN A 19 -0.62 2.23 15.29
N SER A 20 -0.71 3.11 16.28
CA SER A 20 -0.57 4.56 16.07
C SER A 20 0.82 4.90 15.54
N VAL A 21 0.97 6.03 14.85
CA VAL A 21 2.29 6.46 14.35
C VAL A 21 3.31 6.59 15.48
N ASN A 22 2.90 7.06 16.66
CA ASN A 22 3.81 7.21 17.80
C ASN A 22 4.35 5.87 18.30
N GLU A 23 3.51 4.84 18.42
CA GLU A 23 3.93 3.49 18.77
C GLU A 23 4.89 2.92 17.72
N GLN A 24 4.59 3.14 16.43
CA GLN A 24 5.47 2.71 15.34
C GLN A 24 6.84 3.40 15.40
N LEU A 25 6.88 4.71 15.65
CA LEU A 25 8.14 5.44 15.76
C LEU A 25 8.94 4.97 16.97
N SER A 26 8.29 4.81 18.12
CA SER A 26 8.93 4.30 19.34
C SER A 26 9.54 2.91 19.13
N ALA A 27 8.77 1.99 18.53
CA ALA A 27 9.24 0.63 18.23
C ALA A 27 10.42 0.61 17.24
N LYS A 28 10.36 1.42 16.17
CA LYS A 28 11.48 1.55 15.20
C LYS A 28 12.72 2.14 15.83
N THR A 29 12.56 3.15 16.67
CA THR A 29 13.68 3.78 17.39
C THR A 29 14.33 2.77 18.33
N ALA A 30 13.54 2.05 19.13
CA ALA A 30 14.08 1.00 20.02
C ALA A 30 14.82 -0.10 19.23
N ASP A 31 14.27 -0.54 18.10
CA ASP A 31 14.91 -1.54 17.26
C ASP A 31 16.22 -1.03 16.62
N LEU A 32 16.25 0.23 16.19
CA LEU A 32 17.45 0.88 15.68
C LEU A 32 18.55 0.97 16.74
N HIS A 33 18.23 1.36 17.98
CA HIS A 33 19.19 1.37 19.09
C HIS A 33 19.77 -0.02 19.35
N ARG A 34 18.92 -1.06 19.31
CA ARG A 34 19.34 -2.45 19.47
C ARG A 34 20.27 -2.91 18.34
N LEU A 35 19.94 -2.58 17.08
CA LEU A 35 20.73 -2.96 15.91
C LEU A 35 22.10 -2.26 15.85
N LEU A 36 22.20 -1.04 16.38
CA LEU A 36 23.44 -0.27 16.41
C LEU A 36 24.19 -0.37 17.74
N ALA A 37 23.76 -1.26 18.64
CA ALA A 37 24.44 -1.47 19.91
C ALA A 37 25.92 -1.84 19.70
N GLY A 38 26.82 -1.10 20.35
CA GLY A 38 28.27 -1.31 20.23
C GLY A 38 28.96 -0.57 19.08
N LEU A 39 28.20 0.12 18.21
CA LEU A 39 28.76 1.05 17.22
C LEU A 39 28.79 2.48 17.78
N PRO A 40 29.83 3.28 17.47
CA PRO A 40 29.86 4.68 17.86
C PRO A 40 28.78 5.44 17.07
N VAL A 41 27.77 5.96 17.78
CA VAL A 41 26.75 6.85 17.23
C VAL A 41 26.90 8.20 17.92
N GLU A 42 27.35 9.21 17.16
CA GLU A 42 27.62 10.55 17.70
C GLU A 42 26.36 11.24 18.25
N GLN A 43 25.23 11.09 17.56
CA GLN A 43 23.98 11.75 17.95
C GLN A 43 22.75 10.95 17.54
N TRP A 44 21.85 10.74 18.50
CA TRP A 44 20.48 10.28 18.25
C TRP A 44 19.56 11.47 18.03
N ARG A 45 18.80 11.46 16.93
CA ARG A 45 17.83 12.51 16.60
C ARG A 45 16.40 12.05 16.88
N THR A 46 15.53 12.99 17.20
CA THR A 46 14.09 12.72 17.38
C THR A 46 13.49 12.17 16.08
N PRO A 47 12.73 11.07 16.13
CA PRO A 47 12.08 10.52 14.95
C PRO A 47 11.03 11.49 14.39
N ILE A 48 10.98 11.60 13.07
CA ILE A 48 10.01 12.46 12.36
C ILE A 48 8.87 11.58 11.84
N GLY A 49 7.65 11.92 12.26
CA GLY A 49 6.41 11.31 11.76
C GLY A 49 5.92 11.96 10.47
N GLY A 50 5.21 11.19 9.66
CA GLY A 50 4.50 11.66 8.46
C GLY A 50 3.00 11.46 8.57
N PRO A 51 2.22 11.86 7.54
CA PRO A 51 0.79 11.64 7.53
C PRO A 51 0.47 10.15 7.54
N GLU A 52 -0.59 9.75 8.25
CA GLU A 52 -1.01 8.35 8.30
C GLU A 52 -1.47 7.82 6.95
N GLN A 53 -2.01 8.67 6.09
CA GLN A 53 -2.66 8.28 4.85
C GLN A 53 -2.05 9.00 3.65
N HIS A 54 -2.23 8.43 2.46
CA HIS A 54 -1.91 9.05 1.17
C HIS A 54 -0.43 9.43 0.95
N PHE A 55 0.49 8.92 1.78
CA PHE A 55 1.92 9.21 1.69
C PHE A 55 2.63 8.48 0.53
N ARG A 56 2.05 7.40 0.00
CA ARG A 56 2.68 6.62 -1.08
C ARG A 56 2.35 7.23 -2.45
N ASN A 57 3.36 7.79 -3.08
CA ASN A 57 3.30 8.40 -4.41
C ASN A 57 3.60 7.43 -5.58
N LYS A 58 3.83 6.14 -5.31
CA LYS A 58 4.06 5.11 -6.33
C LYS A 58 3.40 3.81 -5.91
N ALA A 59 2.55 3.24 -6.76
CA ALA A 59 1.95 1.93 -6.55
C ALA A 59 2.34 0.97 -7.68
N LYS A 60 2.78 -0.24 -7.32
CA LYS A 60 2.92 -1.38 -8.24
C LYS A 60 1.69 -2.25 -8.06
N MET A 61 1.07 -2.64 -9.17
CA MET A 61 -0.06 -3.56 -9.18
C MET A 61 0.22 -4.72 -10.11
N VAL A 62 -0.42 -5.84 -9.82
CA VAL A 62 -0.44 -7.02 -10.66
C VAL A 62 -1.63 -6.92 -11.60
N VAL A 63 -1.41 -7.29 -12.86
CA VAL A 63 -2.47 -7.48 -13.85
C VAL A 63 -2.64 -8.98 -14.06
N SER A 64 -3.88 -9.46 -14.02
CA SER A 64 -4.26 -10.87 -14.19
C SER A 64 -5.65 -10.95 -14.85
N GLY A 65 -6.21 -12.14 -15.01
CA GLY A 65 -7.48 -12.34 -15.73
C GLY A 65 -7.29 -12.45 -17.23
N SER A 66 -8.35 -12.21 -18.01
CA SER A 66 -8.30 -12.26 -19.48
C SER A 66 -8.20 -10.87 -20.09
N VAL A 67 -7.94 -10.82 -21.40
CA VAL A 67 -7.86 -9.56 -22.17
C VAL A 67 -9.19 -8.79 -22.12
N GLU A 68 -10.33 -9.49 -22.10
CA GLU A 68 -11.68 -8.92 -22.06
C GLU A 68 -12.12 -8.51 -20.66
N LYS A 69 -11.42 -9.00 -19.62
CA LYS A 69 -11.74 -8.70 -18.22
C LYS A 69 -10.48 -8.66 -17.35
N PRO A 70 -9.59 -7.66 -17.57
CA PRO A 70 -8.35 -7.56 -16.82
C PRO A 70 -8.62 -7.19 -15.36
N LEU A 71 -7.93 -7.88 -14.48
CA LEU A 71 -8.00 -7.76 -13.03
C LEU A 71 -6.72 -7.07 -12.54
N PHE A 72 -6.86 -5.87 -11.98
CA PHE A 72 -5.78 -5.08 -11.36
C PHE A 72 -5.88 -5.09 -9.83
N GLY A 73 -4.85 -5.59 -9.17
CA GLY A 73 -4.85 -5.73 -7.72
C GLY A 73 -3.48 -6.07 -7.13
N MET A 74 -3.49 -6.45 -5.86
CA MET A 74 -2.32 -6.97 -5.17
C MET A 74 -2.36 -8.50 -5.17
N LEU A 75 -1.21 -9.15 -5.31
CA LEU A 75 -1.06 -10.58 -5.04
C LEU A 75 -0.77 -10.76 -3.55
N HIS A 76 -1.53 -11.64 -2.90
CA HIS A 76 -1.20 -12.11 -1.56
C HIS A 76 -1.25 -13.64 -1.52
N ARG A 77 -0.11 -14.29 -1.24
CA ARG A 77 0.03 -15.76 -1.17
C ARG A 77 -0.63 -16.49 -2.35
N GLY A 78 -0.37 -16.04 -3.57
CA GLY A 78 -0.94 -16.60 -4.80
C GLY A 78 -2.43 -16.28 -5.04
N ARG A 79 -3.11 -15.60 -4.11
CA ARG A 79 -4.50 -15.16 -4.26
C ARG A 79 -4.57 -13.70 -4.67
N TYR A 80 -5.42 -13.43 -5.66
CA TYR A 80 -5.70 -12.08 -6.12
C TYR A 80 -6.54 -11.32 -5.09
N ALA A 81 -5.97 -10.28 -4.47
CA ALA A 81 -6.63 -9.47 -3.46
C ALA A 81 -7.55 -8.41 -4.07
N GLY A 82 -8.46 -8.83 -4.95
CA GLY A 82 -9.63 -8.05 -5.35
C GLY A 82 -9.39 -6.75 -6.11
N ARG A 83 -10.50 -6.17 -6.55
CA ARG A 83 -10.61 -5.05 -7.51
C ARG A 83 -10.52 -3.66 -6.86
N SER A 84 -10.23 -3.58 -5.55
CA SER A 84 -10.35 -2.33 -4.81
C SER A 84 -9.18 -1.40 -5.11
N LEU A 85 -9.49 -0.28 -5.76
CA LEU A 85 -8.55 0.80 -6.09
C LEU A 85 -8.32 1.77 -4.92
N ARG A 86 -9.05 1.58 -3.81
CA ARG A 86 -8.98 2.45 -2.64
C ARG A 86 -8.02 1.84 -1.62
N LEU A 87 -6.76 2.24 -1.73
CA LEU A 87 -5.72 1.93 -0.76
C LEU A 87 -5.45 3.21 0.06
N PRO A 88 -5.70 3.22 1.39
CA PRO A 88 -5.58 4.43 2.22
C PRO A 88 -4.16 5.02 2.22
N VAL A 89 -3.13 4.19 2.05
CA VAL A 89 -1.72 4.62 1.97
C VAL A 89 -1.33 5.22 0.62
N VAL A 90 -2.06 4.91 -0.46
CA VAL A 90 -1.75 5.42 -1.80
C VAL A 90 -2.43 6.78 -1.98
N SER A 91 -1.72 7.72 -2.59
CA SER A 91 -2.29 9.04 -2.90
C SER A 91 -3.57 8.92 -3.74
N ARG A 92 -4.60 9.71 -3.40
CA ARG A 92 -5.91 9.69 -4.07
C ARG A 92 -5.81 10.01 -5.57
N LEU A 93 -4.78 10.75 -5.97
CA LEU A 93 -4.48 11.10 -7.37
C LEU A 93 -4.25 9.86 -8.26
N PHE A 94 -3.96 8.69 -7.67
CA PHE A 94 -3.80 7.45 -8.45
C PHE A 94 -5.12 6.79 -8.84
N CYS A 95 -6.21 7.01 -8.09
CA CYS A 95 -7.50 6.36 -8.39
C CYS A 95 -7.98 6.59 -9.83
N PRO A 96 -8.03 7.83 -10.37
CA PRO A 96 -8.44 8.06 -11.76
C PRO A 96 -7.43 7.50 -12.78
N ARG A 97 -6.12 7.50 -12.47
CA ARG A 97 -5.09 6.95 -13.35
C ARG A 97 -5.20 5.43 -13.49
N ILE A 98 -5.47 4.72 -12.40
CA ILE A 98 -5.68 3.27 -12.44
C ILE A 98 -6.96 2.92 -13.21
N GLN A 99 -8.02 3.72 -13.05
CA GLN A 99 -9.25 3.50 -13.81
C GLN A 99 -9.02 3.68 -15.32
N ARG A 100 -8.26 4.69 -15.75
CA ARG A 100 -7.88 4.85 -17.16
C ARG A 100 -7.04 3.69 -17.69
N ALA A 101 -6.09 3.20 -16.92
CA ALA A 101 -5.30 2.03 -17.30
C ALA A 101 -6.19 0.80 -17.55
N LYS A 102 -7.21 0.57 -16.72
CA LYS A 102 -8.18 -0.52 -16.94
C LYS A 102 -8.90 -0.41 -18.29
N THR A 103 -9.32 0.79 -18.68
CA THR A 103 -9.98 1.03 -19.97
C THR A 103 -9.02 0.81 -21.13
N PHE A 104 -7.75 1.22 -21.00
CA PHE A 104 -6.73 1.02 -22.03
C PHE A 104 -6.45 -0.46 -22.32
N TYR A 105 -6.31 -1.29 -21.28
CA TYR A 105 -6.04 -2.73 -21.44
C TYR A 105 -7.27 -3.55 -21.90
N CYS A 106 -8.48 -2.99 -21.85
CA CYS A 106 -9.72 -3.65 -22.30
C CYS A 106 -10.61 -2.67 -23.08
N PRO A 107 -10.28 -2.34 -24.34
CA PRO A 107 -11.01 -1.36 -25.15
C PRO A 107 -12.39 -1.86 -25.62
N CYS A 108 -12.66 -3.18 -25.58
CA CYS A 108 -13.89 -3.77 -26.14
C CYS A 108 -15.18 -3.42 -25.38
N ARG A 109 -15.13 -2.78 -24.20
CA ARG A 109 -16.34 -2.32 -23.49
C ARG A 109 -16.86 -0.95 -23.95
N THR A 110 -16.17 -0.28 -24.87
CA THR A 110 -16.59 1.05 -25.36
C THR A 110 -17.66 1.00 -26.45
N HIS A 111 -18.00 -0.19 -26.97
CA HIS A 111 -18.98 -0.41 -28.04
C HIS A 111 -20.12 -1.38 -27.65
N ALA A 112 -20.51 -1.43 -26.38
CA ALA A 112 -21.69 -2.15 -25.93
C ALA A 112 -22.65 -1.19 -25.22
N LEU A 113 -23.28 -0.34 -26.02
CA LEU A 113 -24.57 0.29 -25.73
C LEU A 113 -25.51 -0.11 -26.86
#